data_AF-A0A6V7JLY5-F1
#
_entry.id   AF-A0A6V7JLY5-F1
#
_cell.length_a   1.000
_cell.length_b   1.000
_cell.length_c   1.000
_cell.angle_alpha   90.00
_cell.angle_beta   90.00
_cell.angle_gamma   90.00
#
_symmetry.space_group_name_H-M   'P 1'
#
loop_
_entity.id
_entity.type
_entity.pdbx_description
1 polymer ?
#
loop_
_entity_poly.entity_id
_entity_poly.type
_entity_poly.pdbx_seq_one_letter_code
_entity_poly.pdbx_strand_id
1 'polypeptide(L)'
;IEEANWLTLTDDISHLIGDGFDAVICLGNSFAHMPDNFGDQREQKRALRNFEQCVKPGGLLLIDHRNYDNIIKIGKTDVHCIYYN
;
A
#
# COMPACT_ATOMS: atom_id res chain seq x y z
N ILE A 1 -4.95 -18.40 -3.76
CA ILE A 1 -4.89 -17.05 -3.16
C ILE A 1 -3.90 -17.19 -2.03
N GLU A 2 -2.78 -16.47 -2.11
CA GLU A 2 -1.80 -16.42 -1.03
C GLU A 2 -2.11 -15.23 -0.13
N GLU A 3 -1.82 -15.37 1.16
CA GLU A 3 -1.97 -14.32 2.16
C GLU A 3 -0.58 -13.95 2.70
N ALA A 4 -0.34 -12.66 2.87
CA ALA A 4 0.95 -12.14 3.35
C ALA A 4 0.76 -10.84 4.12
N ASN A 5 1.68 -10.55 5.03
CA ASN A 5 1.70 -9.32 5.80
C ASN A 5 2.66 -8.31 5.14
N TRP A 6 2.20 -7.09 4.89
CA TRP A 6 3.02 -6.07 4.24
C TRP A 6 4.36 -5.76 4.95
N LEU A 7 4.47 -5.99 6.25
CA LEU A 7 5.70 -5.79 7.01
C LEU A 7 6.72 -6.92 6.83
N THR A 8 6.27 -8.11 6.44
CA THR A 8 7.08 -9.33 6.19
C THR A 8 6.94 -9.86 4.76
N LEU A 9 6.34 -9.06 3.86
CA LEU A 9 5.88 -9.47 2.54
C LEU A 9 6.96 -10.19 1.74
N THR A 10 8.18 -9.66 1.76
CA THR A 10 9.31 -10.20 1.00
C THR A 10 9.70 -11.61 1.44
N ASP A 11 9.51 -11.92 2.72
CA ASP A 11 9.77 -13.24 3.28
C ASP A 11 8.58 -14.18 2.98
N ASP A 12 7.37 -13.70 3.24
CA ASP A 12 6.11 -14.45 3.10
C ASP A 12 5.91 -15.00 1.67
N ILE A 13 6.20 -14.18 0.66
CA ILE A 13 6.04 -14.55 -0.77
C ILE A 13 7.36 -14.66 -1.51
N SER A 14 8.47 -14.86 -0.81
CA SER A 14 9.82 -15.00 -1.38
C SER A 14 9.89 -15.98 -2.57
N HIS A 15 9.16 -17.09 -2.47
CA HIS A 15 9.04 -18.12 -3.51
C HIS A 15 8.31 -17.66 -4.79
N LEU A 16 7.55 -16.57 -4.73
CA LEU A 16 6.81 -15.99 -5.86
C LEU A 16 7.50 -14.78 -6.48
N ILE A 17 8.30 -14.05 -5.70
CA ILE A 17 8.89 -12.78 -6.16
C ILE A 17 9.83 -13.01 -7.34
N GLY A 18 10.70 -14.03 -7.29
CA GLY A 18 11.68 -14.29 -8.36
C GLY A 18 12.54 -13.04 -8.63
N ASP A 19 12.53 -12.56 -9.89
CA ASP A 19 13.19 -11.31 -10.30
C ASP A 19 12.31 -10.04 -10.10
N GLY A 20 11.13 -10.20 -9.49
CA GLY A 20 10.12 -9.17 -9.25
C GLY A 20 8.91 -9.25 -10.19
N PHE A 21 7.80 -8.63 -9.79
CA PHE A 21 6.59 -8.47 -10.60
C PHE A 21 6.71 -7.28 -11.55
N ASP A 22 6.05 -7.37 -12.71
CA ASP A 22 5.94 -6.25 -13.66
C ASP A 22 5.23 -5.04 -13.04
N ALA A 23 4.22 -5.30 -12.21
CA ALA A 23 3.48 -4.30 -11.49
C ALA A 23 3.01 -4.81 -10.12
N VAL A 24 3.05 -3.92 -9.13
CA VAL A 24 2.43 -4.10 -7.81
C VAL A 24 1.36 -3.02 -7.64
N ILE A 25 0.16 -3.41 -7.22
CA ILE A 25 -1.02 -2.52 -7.17
C ILE A 25 -1.60 -2.52 -5.76
N CYS A 26 -1.73 -1.34 -5.16
CA CYS A 26 -2.36 -1.11 -3.86
C CYS A 26 -3.38 0.04 -3.98
N LEU A 27 -4.59 -0.29 -4.39
CA LEU A 27 -5.66 0.68 -4.70
C LEU A 27 -6.79 0.63 -3.67
N GLY A 28 -7.71 1.60 -3.78
CA GLY A 28 -8.92 1.63 -2.96
C GLY A 28 -8.66 2.13 -1.55
N ASN A 29 -7.68 3.02 -1.38
CA ASN A 29 -7.29 3.57 -0.07
C ASN A 29 -6.78 2.51 0.92
N SER A 30 -6.37 1.33 0.42
CA SER A 30 -5.97 0.19 1.25
C SER A 30 -4.78 0.53 2.14
N PHE A 31 -3.79 1.27 1.63
CA PHE A 31 -2.59 1.61 2.41
C PHE A 31 -2.88 2.44 3.66
N ALA A 32 -3.90 3.30 3.61
CA ALA A 32 -4.27 4.17 4.73
C ALA A 32 -4.84 3.41 5.94
N HIS A 33 -5.15 2.12 5.80
CA HIS A 33 -5.54 1.26 6.92
C HIS A 33 -4.38 0.87 7.83
N MET A 34 -3.12 1.13 7.45
CA MET A 34 -1.96 0.87 8.29
C MET A 34 -1.76 1.99 9.33
N PRO A 35 -2.00 1.75 10.63
CA PRO A 35 -1.86 2.77 11.66
C PRO A 35 -0.38 3.10 11.95
N ASP A 36 -0.11 4.32 12.39
CA ASP A 36 1.22 4.70 12.90
C ASP A 36 1.27 4.48 14.41
N ASN A 37 1.52 3.24 14.82
CA ASN A 37 1.53 2.86 16.24
C ASN A 37 2.71 3.48 17.02
N PHE A 38 3.77 3.87 16.32
CA PHE A 38 5.02 4.37 16.92
C PHE A 38 5.17 5.89 16.81
N GLY A 39 4.35 6.56 15.99
CA GLY A 39 4.39 8.00 15.77
C GLY A 39 5.52 8.49 14.85
N ASP A 40 6.23 7.58 14.18
CA ASP A 40 7.37 7.87 13.30
C ASP A 40 7.26 7.28 11.89
N GLN A 41 6.11 6.66 11.61
CA GLN A 41 5.75 6.03 10.35
C GLN A 41 6.70 4.89 9.93
N ARG A 42 7.40 4.25 10.87
CA ARG A 42 8.36 3.18 10.55
C ARG A 42 7.73 1.99 9.83
N GLU A 43 6.49 1.65 10.19
CA GLU A 43 5.77 0.50 9.63
C GLU A 43 5.33 0.80 8.19
N GLN A 44 4.82 2.00 7.94
CA GLN A 44 4.45 2.48 6.60
C GLN A 44 5.68 2.52 5.69
N LYS A 45 6.80 3.08 6.18
CA LYS A 45 8.07 3.11 5.42
C LYS A 45 8.57 1.70 5.13
N ARG A 46 8.42 0.76 6.07
CA ARG A 46 8.80 -0.65 5.87
C ARG A 46 7.91 -1.30 4.80
N ALA A 47 6.60 -1.13 4.87
CA ALA A 47 5.67 -1.68 3.89
C ALA A 47 5.96 -1.18 2.47
N LEU A 48 6.20 0.13 2.30
CA LEU A 48 6.57 0.70 1.00
C LEU A 48 7.88 0.11 0.44
N ARG A 49 8.91 -0.08 1.29
CA ARG A 49 10.15 -0.74 0.89
C ARG A 49 9.94 -2.19 0.48
N ASN A 50 9.05 -2.90 1.17
CA ASN A 50 8.73 -4.29 0.83
C ASN A 50 7.96 -4.36 -0.51
N PHE A 51 7.04 -3.42 -0.79
CA PHE A 51 6.41 -3.32 -2.10
C PHE A 51 7.42 -3.07 -3.21
N GLU A 52 8.37 -2.14 -3.00
CA GLU A 52 9.45 -1.86 -3.94
C GLU A 52 10.28 -3.12 -4.25
N GLN A 53 10.62 -3.92 -3.23
CA GLN A 53 11.36 -5.18 -3.42
C GLN A 53 10.58 -6.23 -4.21
N CYS A 54 9.25 -6.15 -4.24
CA CYS A 54 8.43 -7.00 -5.08
C CYS A 54 8.37 -6.50 -6.53
N VAL A 55 8.81 -5.28 -6.86
CA VAL A 55 8.76 -4.73 -8.22
C VAL A 55 10.06 -5.01 -8.94
N LYS A 56 9.99 -5.56 -10.15
CA LYS A 56 11.17 -5.77 -10.99
C LYS A 56 11.85 -4.44 -11.36
N PRO A 57 13.15 -4.40 -11.67
CA PRO A 57 13.76 -3.20 -12.24
C PRO A 57 13.01 -2.71 -13.48
N GLY A 58 12.54 -1.45 -13.44
CA GLY A 58 11.73 -0.84 -14.51
C GLY A 58 10.24 -1.21 -14.47
N GLY A 59 9.78 -1.98 -13.48
CA GLY A 59 8.37 -2.23 -13.21
C GLY A 59 7.67 -1.05 -12.54
N LEU A 60 6.38 -1.24 -12.22
CA LEU A 60 5.53 -0.17 -11.69
C LEU A 60 4.94 -0.51 -10.32
N LEU A 61 5.00 0.45 -9.40
CA LEU A 61 4.17 0.48 -8.19
C LEU A 61 3.04 1.48 -8.41
N LEU A 62 1.80 1.01 -8.44
CA LEU A 62 0.61 1.85 -8.48
C LEU A 62 -0.08 1.82 -7.12
N ILE A 63 -0.07 2.95 -6.42
CA ILE A 63 -0.63 3.11 -5.08
C ILE A 63 -1.52 4.35 -5.04
N ASP A 64 -2.63 4.27 -4.31
CA ASP A 64 -3.51 5.41 -4.08
C ASP A 64 -3.86 5.62 -2.60
N HIS A 65 -4.44 6.78 -2.33
CA HIS A 65 -5.09 7.10 -1.07
C HIS A 65 -6.19 8.13 -1.31
N ARG A 66 -7.14 8.25 -0.37
CA ARG A 66 -8.13 9.34 -0.39
C ARG A 66 -7.44 10.70 -0.25
N ASN A 67 -8.08 11.75 -0.75
CA ASN A 67 -7.64 13.12 -0.51
C ASN A 67 -7.87 13.52 0.97
N TYR A 68 -6.96 13.09 1.85
CA TYR A 68 -7.03 13.37 3.28
C TYR A 68 -6.84 14.85 3.60
N ASP A 69 -6.11 15.63 2.78
CA ASP A 69 -6.01 17.08 2.94
C ASP A 69 -7.38 17.75 2.92
N ASN A 70 -8.21 17.40 1.93
CA ASN A 70 -9.57 17.92 1.84
C ASN A 70 -10.43 17.41 3.01
N ILE A 71 -10.39 16.10 3.31
CA ILE A 71 -11.19 15.49 4.38
C ILE A 71 -10.90 16.15 5.74
N ILE A 72 -9.62 16.37 6.07
CA ILE A 72 -9.21 17.04 7.31
C ILE A 72 -9.70 18.48 7.33
N LYS A 73 -9.61 19.19 6.19
CA LYS A 73 -10.06 20.58 6.08
C LYS A 73 -11.58 20.74 6.29
N ILE A 74 -12.39 19.82 5.74
CA ILE A 74 -13.85 19.94 5.75
C ILE A 74 -14.53 19.12 6.86
N GLY A 75 -13.80 18.21 7.50
CA GLY A 75 -14.32 17.32 8.55
C GLY A 75 -15.30 16.25 8.06
N LYS A 76 -15.37 15.99 6.75
CA LYS A 76 -16.26 14.99 6.15
C LYS A 76 -15.60 14.29 4.97
N THR A 77 -15.99 13.04 4.75
CA THR A 77 -15.62 12.29 3.56
C THR A 77 -16.58 12.58 2.42
N ASP A 78 -16.10 12.51 1.18
CA ASP A 78 -17.00 12.48 0.02
C ASP A 78 -17.78 11.16 0.03
N VAL A 79 -19.08 11.26 -0.24
CA VAL A 79 -19.98 10.10 -0.34
C VAL A 79 -19.86 9.42 -1.69
N HIS A 80 -19.44 10.14 -2.72
CA HIS A 80 -19.14 9.55 -4.01
C HIS A 80 -17.67 9.09 -4.04
N CYS A 81 -17.47 7.78 -4.02
CA CYS A 81 -16.18 7.17 -4.20
C CYS A 81 -16.29 6.11 -5.31
N ILE A 82 -15.42 6.17 -6.31
CA ILE A 82 -15.40 5.18 -7.41
C ILE A 82 -15.17 3.74 -6.92
N TYR A 83 -14.71 3.56 -5.68
CA TYR A 83 -14.42 2.27 -5.05
C TYR A 83 -15.58 1.69 -4.24
N TYR A 84 -16.57 2.50 -3.86
CA TYR A 84 -17.67 2.07 -2.99
C TYR A 84 -19.00 2.48 -3.65
N ASN A 85 -19.74 1.49 -4.13
CA ASN A 85 -21.12 1.64 -4.62
C ASN A 85 -22.12 1.52 -3.47
#